data_AF-A0A2H3JXU7-F1
#
_entry.id   AF-A0A2H3JXU7-F1
#
_cell.length_a   1.000
_cell.length_b   1.000
_cell.length_c   1.000
_cell.angle_alpha   90.00
_cell.angle_beta   90.00
_cell.angle_gamma   90.00
#
_symmetry.space_group_name_H-M   'P 1'
#
loop_
_entity.id
_entity.type
_entity.pdbx_description
1 polymer ?
#
loop_
_entity_poly.entity_id
_entity_poly.type
_entity_poly.pdbx_seq_one_letter_code
_entity_poly.pdbx_strand_id
1 'polypeptide(L)'
;MILNNKTLKPYPTRPSAAGLPLHLHVQEPWRPAWKVFPLKVFRGSNHTLLKVEADWDDEMLLRELNKKYDDLRTIWRKRSLTMVMLFALQADHSVVFPKRVGPGKVSPTKNMRLRWLLHHPGYMKGRHEFMQVLTARADMGIEFVERWQLLRIVIAITPPVMLSVVVGVVYSILAKDPGTGFTIAGYMTSAYSVCLVLVGVLNLFDS
;
A
#
# COMPACT_ATOMS: atom_id res chain seq x y z
N MET A 1 -16.42 -6.36 -34.55
CA MET A 1 -16.24 -5.71 -33.23
C MET A 1 -14.95 -4.92 -33.27
N ILE A 2 -15.03 -3.60 -33.53
CA ILE A 2 -13.86 -2.75 -33.77
C ILE A 2 -13.30 -2.34 -32.41
N LEU A 3 -12.14 -2.88 -32.03
CA LEU A 3 -11.38 -2.43 -30.87
C LEU A 3 -10.95 -0.99 -31.12
N ASN A 4 -11.67 -0.07 -30.48
CA ASN A 4 -11.39 1.35 -30.53
C ASN A 4 -10.02 1.59 -29.86
N ASN A 5 -8.98 1.69 -30.67
CA ASN A 5 -7.58 1.78 -30.26
C ASN A 5 -7.34 3.19 -29.69
N LYS A 6 -7.82 3.44 -28.46
CA LYS A 6 -7.53 4.67 -27.72
C LYS A 6 -6.02 4.71 -27.54
N THR A 7 -5.36 5.55 -28.33
CA THR A 7 -3.94 5.85 -28.21
C THR A 7 -3.68 6.29 -26.77
N LEU A 8 -2.96 5.44 -26.02
CA LEU A 8 -2.58 5.71 -24.65
C LEU A 8 -1.69 6.95 -24.66
N LYS A 9 -2.23 8.09 -24.21
CA LYS A 9 -1.43 9.31 -24.07
C LYS A 9 -0.29 9.03 -23.07
N PRO A 10 0.98 9.29 -23.43
CA PRO A 10 2.09 9.14 -22.52
C PRO A 10 1.86 10.03 -21.28
N TYR A 11 2.30 9.53 -20.12
CA TYR A 11 2.18 10.29 -18.87
C TYR A 11 3.02 11.57 -18.96
N PRO A 12 2.50 12.71 -18.49
CA PRO A 12 3.22 13.98 -18.60
C PRO A 12 4.47 14.01 -17.72
N THR A 13 4.45 13.36 -16.56
CA THR A 13 5.58 13.30 -15.61
C THR A 13 5.62 11.98 -14.84
N ARG A 14 6.76 11.65 -14.23
CA ARG A 14 6.92 10.40 -13.45
C ARG A 14 6.06 10.39 -12.16
N PRO A 15 5.92 11.51 -11.41
CA PRO A 15 4.97 11.58 -10.31
C PRO A 15 3.52 11.29 -10.74
N SER A 16 3.11 11.76 -11.93
CA SER A 16 1.78 11.48 -12.49
C SER A 16 1.59 9.99 -12.77
N ALA A 17 2.63 9.37 -13.32
CA ALA A 17 2.71 7.95 -13.59
C ALA A 17 2.72 7.11 -12.30
N ALA A 18 3.17 7.68 -11.17
CA ALA A 18 3.12 7.10 -9.84
C ALA A 18 1.79 7.35 -9.11
N GLY A 19 0.89 8.16 -9.67
CA GLY A 19 -0.45 8.43 -9.12
C GLY A 19 -0.54 9.64 -8.21
N LEU A 20 0.51 10.47 -8.14
CA LEU A 20 0.44 11.74 -7.43
C LEU A 20 -0.41 12.73 -8.23
N PRO A 21 -1.40 13.40 -7.59
CA PRO A 21 -2.24 14.38 -8.26
C PRO A 21 -1.38 15.59 -8.65
N LEU A 22 -1.26 15.84 -9.96
CA LEU A 22 -0.56 17.01 -10.47
C LEU A 22 -1.57 18.10 -10.83
N HIS A 23 -1.40 19.27 -10.24
CA HIS A 23 -1.81 20.55 -10.82
C HIS A 23 -0.61 21.53 -10.91
N LEU A 24 0.61 21.04 -10.69
CA LEU A 24 1.79 21.91 -10.58
C LEU A 24 2.67 21.81 -11.82
N HIS A 25 3.08 22.99 -12.30
CA HIS A 25 4.06 23.13 -13.35
C HIS A 25 5.43 22.77 -12.78
N VAL A 26 6.08 21.75 -13.32
CA VAL A 26 7.44 21.37 -12.91
C VAL A 26 8.37 22.50 -13.36
N GLN A 27 8.95 23.23 -12.42
CA GLN A 27 9.89 24.31 -12.71
C GLN A 27 11.31 23.75 -12.76
N GLU A 28 12.00 24.02 -13.86
CA GLU A 28 13.44 23.92 -13.93
C GLU A 28 14.01 25.34 -14.08
N PRO A 29 15.02 25.74 -13.30
CA PRO A 29 15.81 24.95 -12.34
C PRO A 29 15.14 24.81 -10.94
N TRP A 30 15.45 23.71 -10.23
CA TRP A 30 15.04 23.50 -8.84
C TRP A 30 15.65 24.56 -7.91
N ARG A 31 14.79 25.41 -7.32
CA ARG A 31 15.17 26.49 -6.39
C ARG A 31 14.11 26.65 -5.31
N PRO A 32 14.07 25.80 -4.28
CA PRO A 32 13.09 25.90 -3.22
C PRO A 32 13.30 27.19 -2.41
N ALA A 33 12.21 27.84 -1.99
CA ALA A 33 12.26 29.02 -1.13
C ALA A 33 12.60 28.70 0.34
N TRP A 34 12.65 27.40 0.68
CA TRP A 34 12.88 26.88 2.02
C TRP A 34 14.22 26.16 2.10
N LYS A 35 14.83 26.12 3.28
CA LYS A 35 16.05 25.33 3.56
C LYS A 35 15.73 23.90 3.99
N VAL A 36 14.70 23.76 4.81
CA VAL A 36 14.19 22.48 5.32
C VAL A 36 12.68 22.50 5.24
N PHE A 37 12.10 21.45 4.67
CA PHE A 37 10.65 21.28 4.53
C PHE A 37 10.17 20.10 5.40
N PRO A 38 9.21 20.32 6.33
CA PRO A 38 8.67 19.26 7.15
C PRO A 38 7.58 18.49 6.39
N LEU A 39 7.93 17.35 5.81
CA LEU A 39 6.99 16.47 5.13
C LEU A 39 6.37 15.48 6.13
N LYS A 40 5.04 15.50 6.29
CA LYS A 40 4.32 14.54 7.13
C LYS A 40 4.16 13.21 6.40
N VAL A 41 4.59 12.13 7.03
CA VAL A 41 4.50 10.77 6.52
C VAL A 41 3.60 9.95 7.45
N PHE A 42 2.52 9.41 6.93
CA PHE A 42 1.46 8.72 7.66
C PHE A 42 1.42 7.23 7.32
N ARG A 43 0.97 6.44 8.29
CA ARG A 43 0.56 5.05 8.15
C ARG A 43 -0.61 4.79 9.10
N GLY A 44 -1.83 4.75 8.57
CA GLY A 44 -3.03 4.71 9.41
C GLY A 44 -3.05 5.91 10.35
N SER A 45 -3.24 5.67 11.65
CA SER A 45 -3.24 6.72 12.69
C SER A 45 -1.83 7.21 13.09
N ASN A 46 -0.77 6.48 12.73
CA ASN A 46 0.59 6.82 13.10
C ASN A 46 1.21 7.76 12.06
N HIS A 47 2.04 8.69 12.51
CA HIS A 47 2.77 9.58 11.60
C HIS A 47 4.17 9.90 12.12
N THR A 48 5.06 10.26 11.20
CA THR A 48 6.39 10.80 11.48
C THR A 48 6.64 11.99 10.56
N LEU A 49 7.50 12.91 11.01
CA LEU A 49 7.99 14.00 10.18
C LEU A 49 9.28 13.57 9.48
N LEU A 50 9.32 13.77 8.16
CA LEU A 50 10.52 13.72 7.36
C LEU A 50 10.99 15.15 7.09
N LYS A 51 12.20 15.48 7.52
CA LYS A 51 12.82 16.78 7.24
C LYS A 51 13.53 16.68 5.89
N VAL A 52 12.94 17.28 4.87
CA VAL A 52 13.49 17.30 3.51
C VAL A 52 14.40 18.51 3.37
N GLU A 53 15.65 18.32 2.95
CA GLU A 53 16.60 19.42 2.75
C GLU A 53 16.53 19.96 1.33
N ALA A 54 16.88 21.24 1.15
CA ALA A 54 16.73 21.95 -0.11
C ALA A 54 17.62 21.42 -1.24
N ASP A 55 18.77 20.87 -0.88
CA ASP A 55 19.78 20.29 -1.77
C ASP A 55 19.50 18.81 -2.10
N TRP A 56 18.43 18.23 -1.55
CA TRP A 56 18.05 16.87 -1.88
C TRP A 56 17.49 16.74 -3.29
N ASP A 57 17.80 15.61 -3.90
CA ASP A 57 17.17 15.14 -5.13
C ASP A 57 16.09 14.08 -4.81
N ASP A 58 15.40 13.64 -5.86
CA ASP A 58 14.37 12.61 -5.77
C ASP A 58 14.94 11.26 -5.28
N GLU A 59 16.23 10.95 -5.54
CA GLU A 59 16.86 9.73 -5.01
C GLU A 59 16.92 9.77 -3.47
N MET A 60 17.46 10.86 -2.91
CA MET A 60 17.58 11.03 -1.46
C MET A 60 16.20 11.06 -0.80
N LEU A 61 15.25 11.78 -1.38
CA LEU A 61 13.87 11.83 -0.90
C LEU A 61 13.24 10.43 -0.84
N LEU A 62 13.32 9.65 -1.93
CA LEU A 62 12.70 8.33 -1.99
C LEU A 62 13.39 7.34 -1.04
N ARG A 63 14.71 7.44 -0.86
CA ARG A 63 15.47 6.61 0.09
C ARG A 63 15.02 6.88 1.52
N GLU A 64 14.93 8.14 1.93
CA GLU A 64 14.50 8.52 3.27
C GLU A 64 13.00 8.24 3.50
N LEU A 65 12.15 8.43 2.48
CA LEU A 65 10.76 8.01 2.53
C LEU A 65 10.62 6.50 2.76
N ASN A 66 11.41 5.68 2.04
CA ASN A 66 11.40 4.23 2.23
C ASN A 66 11.87 3.84 3.64
N LYS A 67 12.90 4.51 4.16
CA LYS A 67 13.37 4.31 5.54
C LYS A 67 12.30 4.67 6.58
N LYS A 68 11.65 5.83 6.44
CA LYS A 68 10.55 6.24 7.34
C LYS A 68 9.35 5.30 7.24
N TYR A 69 9.06 4.81 6.04
CA TYR A 69 8.04 3.79 5.85
C TYR A 69 8.38 2.47 6.59
N ASP A 70 9.63 2.00 6.47
CA ASP A 70 10.09 0.80 7.17
C ASP A 70 10.11 0.98 8.69
N ASP A 71 10.43 2.18 9.20
CA ASP A 71 10.38 2.51 10.63
C ASP A 71 8.94 2.47 11.16
N LEU A 72 7.97 2.97 10.36
CA LEU A 72 6.56 2.91 10.69
C LEU A 72 6.01 1.47 10.67
N ARG A 73 6.74 0.49 10.10
CA ARG A 73 6.28 -0.90 9.90
C ARG A 73 6.61 -1.79 11.10
N THR A 74 5.60 -2.47 11.64
CA THR A 74 5.77 -3.47 12.71
C THR A 74 6.57 -4.69 12.20
N ILE A 75 7.40 -5.33 13.03
CA ILE A 75 8.28 -6.46 12.66
C ILE A 75 7.51 -7.58 11.93
N TRP A 76 6.30 -7.92 12.40
CA TRP A 76 5.41 -8.88 11.75
C TRP A 76 4.99 -8.46 10.34
N ARG A 77 4.72 -7.17 10.15
CA ARG A 77 4.37 -6.64 8.85
C ARG A 77 5.58 -6.46 7.95
N LYS A 78 6.80 -6.22 8.46
CA LYS A 78 8.04 -6.24 7.65
C LYS A 78 8.21 -7.53 6.85
N ARG A 79 7.75 -8.65 7.43
CA ARG A 79 7.71 -9.97 6.80
C ARG A 79 6.40 -10.30 6.08
N SER A 80 5.40 -9.42 6.14
CA SER A 80 4.05 -9.62 5.60
C SER A 80 3.86 -9.12 4.17
N LEU A 81 2.82 -9.67 3.57
CA LEU A 81 2.45 -9.74 2.15
C LEU A 81 1.59 -8.53 1.71
N THR A 82 1.99 -7.32 2.10
CA THR A 82 1.21 -6.09 1.86
C THR A 82 1.62 -5.36 0.57
N MET A 83 0.63 -4.80 -0.11
CA MET A 83 0.81 -3.88 -1.23
C MET A 83 0.79 -2.45 -0.69
N VAL A 84 1.81 -1.66 -1.03
CA VAL A 84 1.92 -0.25 -0.61
C VAL A 84 1.24 0.63 -1.65
N MET A 85 0.32 1.46 -1.20
CA MET A 85 -0.24 2.57 -1.97
C MET A 85 0.12 3.87 -1.30
N LEU A 86 0.32 4.90 -2.12
CA LEU A 86 0.68 6.21 -1.63
C LEU A 86 -0.45 7.19 -1.97
N PHE A 87 -0.96 7.86 -0.95
CA PHE A 87 -1.98 8.89 -1.12
C PHE A 87 -1.41 10.23 -0.68
N ALA A 88 -1.69 11.28 -1.45
CA ALA A 88 -1.54 12.63 -0.94
C ALA A 88 -2.65 12.87 0.09
N LEU A 89 -2.29 13.38 1.24
CA LEU A 89 -3.20 13.72 2.33
C LEU A 89 -3.22 15.23 2.53
N GLN A 90 -4.36 15.81 2.89
CA GLN A 90 -4.37 17.11 3.53
C GLN A 90 -4.14 16.90 5.03
N ALA A 91 -3.04 17.43 5.51
CA ALA A 91 -2.51 17.29 6.86
C ALA A 91 -2.41 18.67 7.52
N ASP A 92 -3.56 19.34 7.64
CA ASP A 92 -3.66 20.57 8.40
C ASP A 92 -3.49 20.27 9.90
N HIS A 93 -2.83 21.15 10.67
CA HIS A 93 -2.52 20.89 12.09
C HIS A 93 -3.76 20.79 12.99
N SER A 94 -4.92 21.17 12.48
CA SER A 94 -6.24 21.10 13.14
C SER A 94 -6.96 19.76 12.93
N VAL A 95 -6.44 18.88 12.07
CA VAL A 95 -7.16 17.69 11.62
C VAL A 95 -6.62 16.43 12.31
N VAL A 96 -7.47 15.82 13.15
CA VAL A 96 -7.16 14.58 13.91
C VAL A 96 -6.96 13.37 12.99
N PHE A 97 -7.57 13.36 11.80
CA PHE A 97 -7.45 12.28 10.81
C PHE A 97 -7.20 12.82 9.40
N PRO A 98 -6.06 12.49 8.77
CA PRO A 98 -5.72 13.06 7.48
C PRO A 98 -6.75 12.66 6.40
N LYS A 99 -7.22 13.65 5.63
CA LYS A 99 -8.17 13.41 4.55
C LYS A 99 -7.41 13.08 3.27
N ARG A 100 -7.67 11.90 2.67
CA ARG A 100 -7.11 11.50 1.37
C ARG A 100 -7.54 12.47 0.27
N VAL A 101 -6.56 13.13 -0.36
CA VAL A 101 -6.75 14.07 -1.47
C VAL A 101 -6.29 13.41 -2.76
N GLY A 102 -7.23 13.16 -3.67
CA GLY A 102 -6.95 12.54 -4.96
C GLY A 102 -8.09 11.63 -5.41
N PRO A 103 -8.03 11.09 -6.64
CA PRO A 103 -8.99 10.10 -7.08
C PRO A 103 -8.91 8.92 -6.10
N GLY A 104 -10.01 8.60 -5.41
CA GLY A 104 -10.07 7.59 -4.34
C GLY A 104 -9.61 6.17 -4.72
N LYS A 105 -9.12 5.98 -5.95
CA LYS A 105 -8.51 4.76 -6.48
C LYS A 105 -7.26 5.15 -7.31
N VAL A 106 -6.08 5.13 -6.69
CA VAL A 106 -4.83 5.02 -7.45
C VAL A 106 -4.83 3.63 -8.11
N SER A 107 -4.74 3.56 -9.44
CA SER A 107 -4.78 2.28 -10.14
C SER A 107 -3.61 1.37 -9.72
N PRO A 108 -3.78 0.04 -9.62
CA PRO A 108 -2.75 -0.88 -9.17
C PRO A 108 -1.39 -0.72 -9.88
N THR A 109 -1.41 -0.43 -11.18
CA THR A 109 -0.22 -0.19 -12.00
C THR A 109 0.59 1.05 -11.58
N LYS A 110 -0.08 2.13 -11.15
CA LYS A 110 0.58 3.34 -10.65
C LYS A 110 1.25 3.10 -9.30
N ASN A 111 0.58 2.36 -8.42
CA ASN A 111 1.16 1.94 -7.14
C ASN A 111 2.36 1.01 -7.32
N MET A 112 2.30 0.07 -8.27
CA MET A 112 3.46 -0.78 -8.59
C MET A 112 4.67 0.03 -9.04
N ARG A 113 4.46 1.08 -9.85
CA ARG A 113 5.54 1.96 -10.29
C ARG A 113 6.18 2.72 -9.13
N LEU A 114 5.35 3.29 -8.26
CA LEU A 114 5.85 4.00 -7.09
C LEU A 114 6.62 3.08 -6.15
N ARG A 115 6.10 1.88 -5.91
CA ARG A 115 6.80 0.85 -5.15
C ARG A 115 8.15 0.49 -5.79
N TRP A 116 8.17 0.34 -7.10
CA TRP A 116 9.42 0.08 -7.82
C TRP A 116 10.42 1.22 -7.63
N LEU A 117 9.98 2.49 -7.72
CA LEU A 117 10.81 3.66 -7.49
C LEU A 117 11.35 3.76 -6.06
N LEU A 118 10.53 3.41 -5.05
CA LEU A 118 10.98 3.37 -3.65
C LEU A 118 12.07 2.30 -3.42
N HIS A 119 12.01 1.18 -4.15
CA HIS A 119 13.04 0.14 -4.09
C HIS A 119 14.27 0.43 -4.96
N HIS A 120 14.14 1.30 -5.97
CA HIS A 120 15.21 1.64 -6.90
C HIS A 120 15.40 3.18 -6.99
N PRO A 121 15.71 3.85 -5.87
CA PRO A 121 15.75 5.31 -5.83
C PRO A 121 16.83 5.90 -6.75
N GLY A 122 17.90 5.15 -7.03
CA GLY A 122 18.97 5.58 -7.95
C GLY A 122 18.51 5.88 -9.39
N TYR A 123 17.34 5.38 -9.81
CA TYR A 123 16.76 5.73 -11.12
C TYR A 123 16.26 7.19 -11.20
N MET A 124 16.17 7.86 -10.06
CA MET A 124 15.72 9.24 -9.90
C MET A 124 16.85 10.20 -9.51
N LYS A 125 18.11 9.76 -9.56
CA LYS A 125 19.28 10.58 -9.22
C LYS A 125 19.31 11.88 -10.03
N GLY A 126 19.54 13.00 -9.35
CA GLY A 126 19.62 14.34 -9.92
C GLY A 126 18.29 14.94 -10.41
N ARG A 127 17.17 14.23 -10.23
CA ARG A 127 15.83 14.74 -10.59
C ARG A 127 15.17 15.38 -9.37
N HIS A 128 14.21 16.27 -9.61
CA HIS A 128 13.48 16.99 -8.56
C HIS A 128 11.97 16.99 -8.80
N GLU A 129 11.46 16.04 -9.60
CA GLU A 129 10.04 15.97 -9.96
C GLU A 129 9.18 15.60 -8.74
N PHE A 130 9.63 14.64 -7.93
CA PHE A 130 8.93 14.24 -6.69
C PHE A 130 9.11 15.28 -5.59
N MET A 131 10.31 15.84 -5.46
CA MET A 131 10.60 16.96 -4.57
C MET A 131 9.60 18.09 -4.79
N GLN A 132 9.43 18.54 -6.03
CA GLN A 132 8.48 19.59 -6.38
C GLN A 132 7.04 19.24 -6.03
N VAL A 133 6.57 18.05 -6.40
CA VAL A 133 5.16 17.65 -6.17
C VAL A 133 4.86 17.50 -4.67
N LEU A 134 5.78 16.92 -3.91
CA LEU A 134 5.58 16.63 -2.49
C LEU A 134 5.80 17.85 -1.58
N THR A 135 6.58 18.83 -2.03
CA THR A 135 6.88 20.05 -1.25
C THR A 135 6.13 21.28 -1.74
N ALA A 136 5.34 21.17 -2.81
CA ALA A 136 4.56 22.29 -3.33
C ALA A 136 3.54 22.84 -2.34
N ARG A 137 3.05 22.03 -1.40
CA ARG A 137 2.17 22.51 -0.34
C ARG A 137 2.54 21.88 1.01
N ALA A 138 2.77 22.73 2.00
CA ALA A 138 3.11 22.32 3.37
C ALA A 138 1.93 21.68 4.13
N ASP A 139 0.70 21.92 3.66
CA ASP A 139 -0.49 21.28 4.18
C ASP A 139 -0.70 19.87 3.61
N MET A 140 0.19 19.39 2.72
CA MET A 140 0.10 18.03 2.19
C MET A 140 1.08 17.08 2.87
N GLY A 141 0.63 15.84 3.07
CA GLY A 141 1.43 14.73 3.54
C GLY A 141 1.31 13.51 2.64
N ILE A 142 2.06 12.48 2.98
CA ILE A 142 2.07 11.20 2.28
C ILE A 142 1.51 10.13 3.20
N GLU A 143 0.48 9.41 2.76
CA GLU A 143 0.01 8.20 3.44
C GLU A 143 0.56 6.95 2.76
N PHE A 144 1.16 6.06 3.54
CA PHE A 144 1.42 4.69 3.12
C PHE A 144 0.26 3.79 3.55
N VAL A 145 -0.55 3.39 2.57
CA VAL A 145 -1.66 2.46 2.75
C VAL A 145 -1.21 1.07 2.36
N GLU A 146 -1.09 0.20 3.36
CA GLU A 146 -0.84 -1.22 3.15
C GLU A 146 -2.16 -1.95 2.95
N ARG A 147 -2.39 -2.51 1.76
CA ARG A 147 -3.49 -3.47 1.56
C ARG A 147 -3.00 -4.89 1.62
N TRP A 148 -3.77 -5.74 2.29
CA TRP A 148 -3.59 -7.17 2.20
C TRP A 148 -3.90 -7.64 0.79
N GLN A 149 -3.00 -8.43 0.21
CA GLN A 149 -3.26 -9.06 -1.08
C GLN A 149 -4.26 -10.22 -0.87
N LEU A 150 -5.51 -10.01 -1.29
CA LEU A 150 -6.59 -11.03 -1.19
C LEU A 150 -6.15 -12.39 -1.73
N LEU A 151 -5.44 -12.41 -2.86
CA LEU A 151 -4.91 -13.65 -3.45
C LEU A 151 -4.02 -14.43 -2.46
N ARG A 152 -3.20 -13.73 -1.67
CA ARG A 152 -2.30 -14.36 -0.71
C ARG A 152 -3.02 -14.79 0.57
N ILE A 153 -4.07 -14.06 0.97
CA ILE A 153 -5.00 -14.52 2.01
C ILE A 153 -5.65 -15.83 1.56
N VAL A 154 -6.19 -15.89 0.35
CA VAL A 154 -6.78 -17.13 -0.21
C VAL A 154 -5.77 -18.28 -0.18
N ILE A 155 -4.53 -18.05 -0.64
CA ILE A 155 -3.47 -19.07 -0.61
C ILE A 155 -3.17 -19.55 0.83
N ALA A 156 -3.21 -18.68 1.84
CA ALA A 156 -2.98 -19.08 3.23
C ALA A 156 -4.13 -19.93 3.81
N ILE A 157 -5.33 -19.80 3.27
CA ILE A 157 -6.57 -20.43 3.77
C ILE A 157 -6.82 -21.77 3.09
N THR A 158 -6.44 -21.91 1.82
CA THR A 158 -6.65 -23.17 1.09
C THR A 158 -6.04 -24.38 1.80
N PRO A 159 -4.79 -24.34 2.35
CA PRO A 159 -4.19 -25.48 3.03
C PRO A 159 -4.98 -26.00 4.24
N PRO A 160 -5.38 -25.18 5.24
CA PRO A 160 -6.15 -25.68 6.38
C PRO A 160 -7.53 -26.21 5.98
N VAL A 161 -8.19 -25.63 4.96
CA VAL A 161 -9.45 -26.17 4.43
C VAL A 161 -9.23 -27.55 3.81
N MET A 162 -8.21 -27.70 2.95
CA MET A 162 -7.88 -29.00 2.36
C MET A 162 -7.50 -30.03 3.44
N LEU A 163 -6.77 -29.61 4.48
CA LEU A 163 -6.42 -30.46 5.61
C LEU A 163 -7.66 -30.96 6.37
N SER A 164 -8.66 -30.11 6.58
CA SER A 164 -9.90 -30.51 7.25
C SER A 164 -10.67 -31.59 6.48
N VAL A 165 -10.65 -31.53 5.15
CA VAL A 165 -11.25 -32.56 4.28
C VAL A 165 -10.45 -33.86 4.38
N VAL A 166 -9.12 -33.79 4.35
CA VAL A 166 -8.24 -34.97 4.52
C VAL A 166 -8.52 -35.65 5.86
N VAL A 167 -8.64 -34.89 6.96
CA VAL A 167 -8.98 -35.43 8.28
C VAL A 167 -10.34 -36.12 8.26
N GLY A 168 -11.36 -35.51 7.65
CA GLY A 168 -12.69 -36.11 7.53
C GLY A 168 -12.68 -37.44 6.75
N VAL A 169 -11.95 -37.50 5.63
CA VAL A 169 -11.81 -38.72 4.82
C VAL A 169 -11.07 -39.82 5.58
N VAL A 170 -9.93 -39.49 6.19
CA VAL A 170 -9.14 -40.46 6.97
C VAL A 170 -9.96 -41.01 8.14
N TYR A 171 -10.66 -40.15 8.88
CA TYR A 171 -11.52 -40.57 9.98
C TYR A 171 -12.65 -41.48 9.49
N SER A 172 -13.32 -41.12 8.40
CA SER A 172 -14.42 -41.92 7.83
C SER A 172 -13.97 -43.33 7.45
N ILE A 173 -12.76 -43.48 6.90
CA ILE A 173 -12.20 -44.79 6.55
C ILE A 173 -11.87 -45.61 7.79
N LEU A 174 -11.22 -44.99 8.80
CA LEU A 174 -10.79 -45.69 10.01
C LEU A 174 -11.95 -46.09 10.91
N ALA A 175 -12.94 -45.21 11.08
CA ALA A 175 -14.11 -45.45 11.94
C ALA A 175 -15.24 -46.20 11.22
N LYS A 176 -15.15 -46.35 9.89
CA LYS A 176 -16.24 -46.83 9.02
C LYS A 176 -17.56 -46.06 9.20
N ASP A 177 -17.47 -44.83 9.69
CA ASP A 177 -18.59 -43.92 9.91
C ASP A 177 -18.35 -42.62 9.14
N PRO A 178 -18.88 -42.51 7.90
CA PRO A 178 -18.73 -41.30 7.11
C PRO A 178 -19.50 -40.11 7.71
N GLY A 179 -20.61 -40.36 8.43
CA GLY A 179 -21.45 -39.30 8.98
C GLY A 179 -20.68 -38.48 10.02
N THR A 180 -20.03 -39.15 10.96
CA THR A 180 -19.22 -38.47 11.99
C THR A 180 -17.98 -37.81 11.39
N GLY A 181 -17.30 -38.44 10.44
CA GLY A 181 -16.10 -37.88 9.80
C GLY A 181 -16.36 -36.57 9.05
N PHE A 182 -17.44 -36.50 8.27
CA PHE A 182 -17.83 -35.25 7.60
C PHE A 182 -18.36 -34.20 8.56
N THR A 183 -18.99 -34.60 9.66
CA THR A 183 -19.43 -33.68 10.72
C THR A 183 -18.23 -32.97 11.36
N ILE A 184 -17.16 -33.70 11.68
CA ILE A 184 -15.91 -33.13 12.21
C ILE A 184 -15.28 -32.15 11.21
N ALA A 185 -15.17 -32.54 9.94
CA ALA A 185 -14.63 -31.67 8.89
C ALA A 185 -15.46 -30.39 8.70
N GLY A 186 -16.79 -30.50 8.80
CA GLY A 186 -17.72 -29.37 8.79
C GLY A 186 -17.48 -28.41 9.95
N TYR A 187 -17.32 -28.91 11.17
CA TYR A 187 -16.99 -28.09 12.34
C TYR A 187 -15.66 -27.34 12.15
N MET A 188 -14.61 -28.03 11.69
CA MET A 188 -13.32 -27.39 11.44
C MET A 188 -13.42 -26.28 10.38
N THR A 189 -14.12 -26.55 9.27
CA THR A 189 -14.32 -25.56 8.20
C THR A 189 -15.10 -24.34 8.69
N SER A 190 -16.13 -24.55 9.51
CA SER A 190 -16.94 -23.46 10.10
C SER A 190 -16.09 -22.57 11.03
N ALA A 191 -15.25 -23.16 11.88
CA ALA A 191 -14.34 -22.44 12.74
C ALA A 191 -13.32 -21.61 11.94
N TYR A 192 -12.77 -22.18 10.86
CA TYR A 192 -11.91 -21.42 9.95
C TYR A 192 -12.65 -20.25 9.32
N SER A 193 -13.88 -20.45 8.83
CA SER A 193 -14.70 -19.38 8.22
C SER A 193 -14.92 -18.20 9.17
N VAL A 194 -15.19 -18.44 10.45
CA VAL A 194 -15.32 -17.38 11.47
C VAL A 194 -14.02 -16.57 11.59
N CYS A 195 -12.88 -17.24 11.63
CA CYS A 195 -11.58 -16.56 11.63
C CYS A 195 -11.36 -15.72 10.36
N LEU A 196 -11.84 -16.17 9.19
CA LEU A 196 -11.73 -15.40 7.94
C LEU A 196 -12.60 -14.16 7.95
N VAL A 197 -13.83 -14.28 8.44
CA VAL A 197 -14.73 -13.14 8.61
C VAL A 197 -14.09 -12.13 9.55
N LEU A 198 -13.50 -12.58 10.66
CA LEU A 198 -12.77 -11.71 11.59
C LEU A 198 -11.60 -10.99 10.91
N VAL A 199 -10.78 -11.70 10.13
CA VAL A 199 -9.67 -11.10 9.36
C VAL A 199 -10.19 -10.11 8.31
N GLY A 200 -11.29 -10.43 7.63
CA GLY A 200 -11.93 -9.55 6.66
C GLY A 200 -12.45 -8.26 7.31
N VAL A 201 -13.08 -8.37 8.47
CA VAL A 201 -13.57 -7.23 9.27
C VAL A 201 -12.42 -6.39 9.78
N LEU A 202 -11.35 -6.99 10.31
CA LEU A 202 -10.15 -6.25 10.74
C LEU A 202 -9.51 -5.50 9.58
N ASN A 203 -9.44 -6.11 8.39
CA ASN A 203 -8.94 -5.44 7.19
C ASN A 203 -9.83 -4.27 6.75
N LEU A 204 -11.14 -4.32 7.03
CA LEU A 204 -12.08 -3.24 6.72
C LEU A 204 -11.91 -2.04 7.67
N PHE A 205 -11.62 -2.28 8.95
CA PHE A 205 -11.35 -1.22 9.93
C PHE A 205 -9.96 -0.59 9.80
N ASP A 206 -8.98 -1.31 9.22
CA ASP A 206 -7.65 -0.79 8.90
C ASP A 206 -7.61 0.07 7.61
N SER A 207 -8.72 0.18 6.86
CA SER A 207 -8.80 0.81 5.51
C SER A 207 -9.17 2.30 5.51
#